data_AF-A0A7S0YV84-F1
#
_entry.id   AF-A0A7S0YV84-F1
#
_cell.length_a   1.000
_cell.length_b   1.000
_cell.length_c   1.000
_cell.angle_alpha   90.00
_cell.angle_beta   90.00
_cell.angle_gamma   90.00
#
_symmetry.space_group_name_H-M   'P 1'
#
loop_
_entity.id
_entity.type
_entity.pdbx_description
1 polymer ?
#
loop_
_entity_poly.entity_id
_entity_poly.type
_entity_poly.pdbx_seq_one_letter_code
_entity_poly.pdbx_strand_id
1 'polypeptide(L)'
;PVRSVLACRPAGCDSFVLVTGSGDNSEIKVWDAEGATCHQTVTFRTADAEPFRGVVVGEPKSEFVLVANTAADSPSSCWSVFALHLAPVSGGAQGAFRFDCTSEFSIMYPVISCMVRREADSGPDKQPEMHLYTLQTK
;
A
#
# COMPACT_ATOMS: atom_id res chain seq x y z
N PRO A 1 -11.32 8.42 -9.18
CA PRO A 1 -10.21 9.38 -9.44
C PRO A 1 -8.95 8.92 -8.68
N VAL A 2 -7.76 9.03 -9.29
CA VAL A 2 -6.49 8.72 -8.59
C VAL A 2 -6.24 9.77 -7.52
N ARG A 3 -5.83 9.33 -6.32
CA ARG A 3 -5.66 10.24 -5.18
C ARG A 3 -4.29 10.17 -4.54
N SER A 4 -3.64 9.02 -4.62
CA SER A 4 -2.25 8.84 -4.21
C SER A 4 -1.47 8.24 -5.38
N VAL A 5 -0.26 8.73 -5.55
CA VAL A 5 0.72 8.19 -6.49
C VAL A 5 2.04 8.05 -5.76
N LEU A 6 2.63 6.86 -5.87
CA LEU A 6 3.95 6.55 -5.34
C LEU A 6 4.80 6.04 -6.51
N ALA A 7 5.96 6.65 -6.71
CA ALA A 7 7.01 6.05 -7.53
C ALA A 7 7.93 5.25 -6.61
N CYS A 8 8.11 3.96 -6.90
CA CYS A 8 9.03 3.10 -6.15
C CYS A 8 9.90 2.29 -7.11
N ARG A 9 11.09 1.91 -6.63
CA ARG A 9 12.01 1.05 -7.38
C ARG A 9 12.09 -0.30 -6.67
N PRO A 10 11.51 -1.37 -7.24
CA PRO A 10 11.58 -2.73 -6.68
C PRO A 10 13.04 -3.19 -6.53
N ALA A 11 13.33 -4.05 -5.54
CA ALA A 11 14.70 -4.53 -5.41
C ALA A 11 15.03 -5.47 -6.58
N GLY A 12 16.29 -5.40 -7.04
CA GLY A 12 16.73 -6.15 -8.21
C GLY A 12 16.19 -5.63 -9.54
N CYS A 13 15.55 -4.46 -9.58
CA CYS A 13 15.15 -3.79 -10.83
C CYS A 13 15.78 -2.40 -10.98
N ASP A 14 16.22 -2.09 -12.20
CA ASP A 14 16.76 -0.77 -12.55
C ASP A 14 15.65 0.25 -12.88
N SER A 15 14.44 -0.23 -13.17
CA SER A 15 13.30 0.61 -13.55
C SER A 15 12.38 0.91 -12.36
N PHE A 16 11.80 2.11 -12.36
CA PHE A 16 10.73 2.47 -11.43
C PHE A 16 9.41 1.83 -11.86
N VAL A 17 8.51 1.71 -10.90
CA VAL A 17 7.08 1.50 -11.18
C VAL A 17 6.28 2.63 -10.55
N LEU A 18 5.06 2.81 -11.06
CA LEU A 18 4.09 3.69 -10.45
C LEU A 18 3.07 2.85 -9.69
N VAL A 19 2.79 3.23 -8.46
CA VAL A 19 1.72 2.66 -7.64
C VAL A 19 0.69 3.74 -7.41
N THR A 20 -0.57 3.46 -7.74
CA THR A 20 -1.67 4.42 -7.58
C THR A 20 -2.76 3.86 -6.70
N GLY A 21 -3.23 4.65 -5.74
CA GLY A 21 -4.44 4.36 -4.98
C GLY A 21 -5.65 5.15 -5.50
N SER A 22 -6.82 4.51 -5.52
CA SER A 22 -8.06 5.18 -5.86
C SER A 22 -8.56 6.07 -4.71
N GLY A 23 -9.27 7.15 -5.04
CA GLY A 23 -9.76 8.10 -4.05
C GLY A 23 -10.83 7.57 -3.10
N ASP A 24 -11.53 6.53 -3.52
CA ASP A 24 -12.50 5.72 -2.76
C ASP A 24 -11.86 4.49 -2.10
N ASN A 25 -10.57 4.25 -2.30
CA ASN A 25 -9.79 3.14 -1.72
C ASN A 25 -10.34 1.74 -2.05
N SER A 26 -11.11 1.63 -3.13
CA SER A 26 -11.60 0.36 -3.66
C SER A 26 -10.50 -0.40 -4.40
N GLU A 27 -9.46 0.29 -4.89
CA GLU A 27 -8.40 -0.34 -5.67
C GLU A 27 -7.02 0.28 -5.44
N ILE A 28 -5.99 -0.56 -5.58
CA ILE A 28 -4.61 -0.17 -5.79
C ILE A 28 -4.11 -0.79 -7.10
N LYS A 29 -3.30 -0.03 -7.84
CA LYS A 29 -2.77 -0.45 -9.14
C LYS A 29 -1.26 -0.26 -9.19
N VAL A 30 -0.60 -1.17 -9.89
CA VAL A 30 0.82 -1.07 -10.27
C VAL A 30 0.93 -0.92 -11.77
N TRP A 31 1.72 0.04 -12.20
CA TRP A 31 1.92 0.43 -13.60
C TRP A 31 3.40 0.43 -13.94
N ASP A 32 3.70 0.35 -15.24
CA ASP A 32 5.04 0.65 -15.74
C ASP A 32 5.48 2.09 -15.41
N ALA A 33 6.77 2.37 -15.58
CA ALA A 33 7.36 3.68 -15.29
C ALA A 33 6.73 4.84 -16.10
N GLU A 34 6.24 4.53 -17.31
CA GLU A 34 5.65 5.51 -18.23
C GLU A 34 4.16 5.75 -17.94
N GLY A 35 3.55 4.94 -17.07
CA GLY A 35 2.12 4.97 -16.78
C GLY A 35 1.26 4.45 -17.94
N ALA A 36 1.84 3.78 -18.93
CA ALA A 36 1.17 3.30 -20.13
C ALA A 36 0.46 1.96 -19.90
N THR A 37 1.09 1.06 -19.14
CA THR A 37 0.61 -0.29 -18.89
C THR A 37 0.29 -0.51 -17.42
N CYS A 38 -0.95 -0.90 -17.12
CA CYS A 38 -1.32 -1.43 -15.80
C CYS A 38 -0.93 -2.91 -15.74
N HIS A 39 0.01 -3.27 -14.86
CA HIS A 39 0.41 -4.67 -14.68
C HIS A 39 -0.57 -5.44 -13.81
N GLN A 40 -1.12 -4.81 -12.78
CA GLN A 40 -2.09 -5.44 -11.88
C GLN A 40 -2.99 -4.40 -11.23
N THR A 41 -4.25 -4.78 -11.03
CA THR A 41 -5.21 -4.10 -10.17
C THR A 41 -5.60 -5.03 -9.03
N VAL A 42 -5.45 -4.56 -7.79
CA VAL A 42 -5.93 -5.25 -6.59
C VAL A 42 -7.13 -4.48 -6.08
N THR A 43 -8.28 -5.16 -6.01
CA THR A 43 -9.53 -4.59 -5.51
C THR A 43 -9.76 -5.07 -4.08
N PHE A 44 -10.13 -4.14 -3.20
CA PHE A 44 -10.49 -4.43 -1.82
C PHE A 44 -12.01 -4.44 -1.67
N ARG A 45 -12.52 -5.26 -0.75
CA ARG A 45 -13.94 -5.21 -0.37
C ARG A 45 -14.16 -3.91 0.43
N THR A 46 -14.82 -2.94 -0.18
CA THR A 46 -15.25 -1.70 0.50
C THR A 46 -16.71 -1.87 0.91
N ALA A 47 -17.04 -1.61 2.17
CA ALA A 47 -18.43 -1.33 2.52
C ALA A 47 -18.82 0.05 2.04
N ASP A 48 -20.14 0.23 1.95
CA ASP A 48 -20.85 1.45 1.69
C ASP A 48 -20.24 2.72 2.30
N ALA A 49 -20.61 3.81 1.63
CA ALA A 49 -20.05 5.15 1.56
C ALA A 49 -19.93 5.95 2.87
N GLU A 50 -19.36 5.38 3.93
CA GLU A 50 -18.85 6.20 5.02
C GLU A 50 -17.52 6.85 4.58
N PRO A 51 -17.33 8.17 4.81
CA PRO A 51 -16.31 8.97 4.16
C PRO A 51 -14.96 8.79 4.87
N PHE A 52 -14.41 7.58 4.88
CA PHE A 52 -13.05 7.37 5.34
C PHE A 52 -12.09 6.99 4.22
N ARG A 53 -10.89 7.55 4.32
CA ARG A 53 -9.95 7.81 3.24
C ARG A 53 -8.69 7.01 3.55
N GLY A 54 -8.56 5.84 2.94
CA GLY A 54 -7.42 4.94 3.05
C GLY A 54 -6.09 5.65 2.81
N VAL A 55 -5.07 5.18 3.52
CA VAL A 55 -3.71 5.71 3.45
C VAL A 55 -2.84 4.67 2.77
N VAL A 56 -2.18 5.08 1.69
CA VAL A 56 -1.15 4.29 1.02
C VAL A 56 0.19 4.89 1.39
N VAL A 57 1.07 4.10 1.99
CA VAL A 57 2.44 4.51 2.28
C VAL A 57 3.38 3.50 1.68
N GLY A 58 4.31 3.98 0.85
CA GLY A 58 5.42 3.18 0.37
C GLY A 58 6.71 3.57 1.06
N GLU A 59 7.58 2.59 1.28
CA GLU A 59 8.95 2.82 1.68
C GLU A 59 9.83 2.72 0.42
N PRO A 60 10.52 3.79 -0.03
CA PRO A 60 11.18 3.78 -1.35
C PRO A 60 12.34 2.78 -1.53
N LYS A 61 12.88 2.23 -0.43
CA LYS A 61 13.96 1.22 -0.43
C LYS A 61 13.45 -0.18 -0.05
N SER A 62 12.23 -0.29 0.45
CA SER A 62 11.62 -1.53 0.88
C SER A 62 10.60 -1.89 -0.17
N GLU A 63 10.55 -3.17 -0.48
CA GLU A 63 9.69 -3.67 -1.54
C GLU A 63 8.21 -3.73 -1.10
N PHE A 64 7.81 -3.00 -0.05
CA PHE A 64 6.46 -3.07 0.49
C PHE A 64 5.69 -1.75 0.42
N VAL A 65 4.40 -1.88 0.16
CA VAL A 65 3.39 -0.84 0.23
C VAL A 65 2.41 -1.22 1.32
N LEU A 66 2.16 -0.30 2.23
CA LEU A 66 1.08 -0.45 3.20
C LEU A 66 -0.19 0.16 2.65
N VAL A 67 -1.28 -0.59 2.78
CA VAL A 67 -2.63 -0.13 2.44
C VAL A 67 -3.52 -0.31 3.66
N ALA A 68 -3.89 0.79 4.29
CA ALA A 68 -4.92 0.77 5.33
C ALA A 68 -6.30 0.91 4.68
N ASN A 69 -7.16 -0.08 4.85
CA ASN A 69 -8.51 -0.11 4.28
C ASN A 69 -9.56 -0.59 5.28
N THR A 70 -10.83 -0.31 5.01
CA THR A 70 -11.97 -0.80 5.78
C THR A 70 -12.31 -2.21 5.33
N ALA A 71 -12.40 -3.19 6.25
CA ALA A 71 -12.85 -4.54 5.94
C ALA A 71 -14.27 -4.73 6.47
N ALA A 72 -15.24 -4.72 5.58
CA ALA A 72 -16.63 -4.89 5.99
C ALA A 72 -17.14 -6.27 5.61
N ASP A 73 -17.22 -7.14 6.60
CA ASP A 73 -18.14 -8.27 6.65
C ASP A 73 -18.51 -8.63 8.11
N SER A 74 -18.27 -7.73 9.08
CA SER A 74 -18.53 -7.98 10.52
C SER A 74 -19.41 -6.88 11.14
N PRO A 75 -20.33 -7.22 12.08
CA PRO A 75 -21.15 -6.24 12.80
C PRO A 75 -20.34 -5.24 13.65
N SER A 76 -19.05 -5.51 13.87
CA SER A 76 -18.07 -4.53 14.31
C SER A 76 -17.26 -4.11 13.08
N SER A 77 -17.43 -2.90 12.56
CA SER A 77 -16.63 -2.35 11.46
C SER A 77 -15.13 -2.49 11.77
N CYS A 78 -14.51 -3.59 11.33
CA CYS A 78 -13.11 -3.84 11.53
C CYS A 78 -12.33 -3.24 10.36
N TRP A 79 -11.14 -2.75 10.67
CA TRP A 79 -10.25 -2.18 9.69
C TRP A 79 -9.20 -3.22 9.35
N SER A 80 -8.67 -3.23 8.13
CA SER A 80 -7.56 -4.09 7.73
C SER A 80 -6.40 -3.24 7.22
N VAL A 81 -5.19 -3.53 7.70
CA VAL A 81 -3.95 -3.02 7.11
C VAL A 81 -3.32 -4.14 6.32
N PHE A 82 -3.10 -3.92 5.04
CA PHE A 82 -2.42 -4.84 4.14
C PHE A 82 -0.97 -4.40 3.97
N ALA A 83 -0.05 -5.34 4.14
CA ALA A 83 1.34 -5.19 3.71
C ALA A 83 1.53 -5.92 2.38
N LEU A 84 1.68 -5.15 1.31
CA LEU A 84 1.81 -5.67 -0.06
C LEU A 84 3.28 -5.60 -0.48
N HIS A 85 3.89 -6.74 -0.75
CA HIS A 85 5.20 -6.81 -1.38
C HIS A 85 5.07 -6.63 -2.89
N LEU A 86 6.01 -5.92 -3.48
CA LEU A 86 6.06 -5.65 -4.90
C LEU A 86 7.08 -6.57 -5.55
N ALA A 87 6.60 -7.64 -6.17
CA ALA A 87 7.40 -8.70 -6.74
C ALA A 87 7.41 -8.63 -8.27
N PRO A 88 8.54 -8.97 -8.92
CA PRO A 88 8.55 -9.20 -10.37
C PRO A 88 7.68 -10.41 -10.72
N VAL A 89 6.99 -10.33 -11.86
CA VAL A 89 6.18 -11.45 -12.35
C VAL A 89 7.09 -12.50 -12.99
N SER A 90 7.27 -13.63 -12.32
CA SER A 90 8.02 -14.77 -12.86
C SER A 90 7.42 -15.27 -14.18
N GLY A 91 8.23 -15.31 -15.24
CA GLY A 91 7.79 -15.72 -16.58
C GLY A 91 6.91 -14.70 -17.32
N GLY A 92 6.75 -13.49 -16.77
CA GLY A 92 6.05 -12.39 -17.42
C GLY A 92 6.93 -11.59 -18.40
N ALA A 93 6.34 -10.54 -18.99
CA ALA A 93 7.11 -9.56 -19.74
C ALA A 93 8.19 -8.93 -18.85
N GLN A 94 9.34 -8.62 -19.44
CA GLN A 94 10.46 -8.02 -18.73
C GLN A 94 10.02 -6.70 -18.07
N GLY A 95 10.20 -6.59 -16.75
CA GLY A 95 9.77 -5.41 -15.98
C GLY A 95 8.31 -5.41 -15.54
N ALA A 96 7.56 -6.51 -15.71
CA ALA A 96 6.22 -6.65 -15.14
C ALA A 96 6.28 -6.91 -13.62
N PHE A 97 5.44 -6.20 -12.86
CA PHE A 97 5.35 -6.31 -11.40
C PHE A 97 3.94 -6.62 -10.91
N ARG A 98 3.87 -7.23 -9.75
CA ARG A 98 2.62 -7.51 -9.03
C ARG A 98 2.77 -7.27 -7.53
N PHE A 99 1.65 -7.02 -6.89
CA PHE A 99 1.51 -7.07 -5.44
C PHE A 99 1.31 -8.52 -4.99
N ASP A 100 2.15 -8.96 -4.06
CA ASP A 100 1.97 -10.16 -3.26
C ASP A 100 1.57 -9.73 -1.84
N CYS A 101 0.40 -10.17 -1.37
CA CYS A 101 -0.03 -9.86 0.00
C CYS A 101 0.82 -10.66 0.98
N THR A 102 1.61 -9.96 1.79
CA THR A 102 2.49 -10.59 2.78
C THR A 102 1.82 -10.77 4.12
N SER A 103 0.92 -9.85 4.50
CA SER A 103 0.19 -9.89 5.77
C SER A 103 -1.05 -9.00 5.72
N GLU A 104 -2.07 -9.42 6.46
CA GLU A 104 -3.27 -8.64 6.75
C GLU A 104 -3.41 -8.53 8.28
N PHE A 105 -3.66 -7.31 8.76
CA PHE A 105 -3.84 -7.03 10.18
C PHE A 105 -5.20 -6.40 10.42
N SER A 106 -6.03 -7.04 11.25
CA SER A 106 -7.26 -6.41 11.71
C SER A 106 -6.96 -5.38 12.80
N ILE A 107 -7.56 -4.21 12.66
CA ILE A 107 -7.45 -3.09 13.58
C ILE A 107 -8.84 -2.61 13.99
N MET A 108 -8.98 -2.25 15.27
CA MET A 108 -10.27 -1.89 15.86
C MET A 108 -10.72 -0.47 15.54
N TYR A 109 -9.77 0.41 15.20
CA TYR A 109 -9.99 1.84 15.05
C TYR A 109 -9.54 2.33 13.66
N PRO A 110 -10.21 3.35 13.09
CA PRO A 110 -9.83 3.91 11.80
C PRO A 110 -8.39 4.44 11.79
N VAL A 111 -7.63 4.18 10.71
CA VAL A 111 -6.27 4.70 10.51
C VAL A 111 -6.32 6.10 9.92
N ILE A 112 -6.00 7.11 10.71
CA ILE A 112 -5.98 8.52 10.26
C ILE A 112 -4.75 8.81 9.40
N SER A 113 -3.61 8.21 9.76
CA SER A 113 -2.34 8.46 9.10
C SER A 113 -1.41 7.27 9.31
N CYS A 114 -0.55 7.04 8.32
CA CYS A 114 0.56 6.13 8.41
C CYS A 114 1.82 6.87 7.94
N MET A 115 2.94 6.64 8.61
CA MET A 115 4.22 7.25 8.27
C MET A 115 5.33 6.22 8.46
N VAL A 116 6.26 6.18 7.50
CA VAL A 116 7.53 5.49 7.67
C VAL A 116 8.58 6.53 8.02
N ARG A 117 9.22 6.38 9.18
CA ARG A 117 10.26 7.28 9.67
C ARG A 117 11.63 6.68 9.37
N ARG A 118 12.51 7.47 8.74
CA ARG A 118 13.94 7.20 8.66
C ARG A 118 14.70 8.20 9.51
N GLU A 119 15.66 7.71 10.28
CA GLU A 119 16.68 8.57 10.88
C GLU A 119 17.73 8.89 9.82
N ALA A 120 18.20 10.14 9.77
CA ALA A 120 19.15 10.60 8.76
C ALA A 120 20.49 9.83 8.78
N ASP A 121 20.82 9.21 9.92
CA ASP A 121 22.10 8.54 10.18
C ASP A 121 21.92 7.07 10.60
N SER A 122 20.81 6.45 10.19
CA SER A 122 20.61 5.03 10.41
C SER A 122 21.59 4.23 9.56
N GLY A 123 22.60 3.64 10.19
CA GLY A 123 23.47 2.65 9.57
C GLY A 123 22.66 1.54 8.89
N PRO A 124 23.28 0.76 7.98
CA PRO A 124 22.58 -0.21 7.13
C PRO A 124 21.75 -1.26 7.89
N ASP A 125 22.04 -1.47 9.18
CA ASP A 125 21.39 -2.45 10.04
C ASP A 125 20.16 -1.92 10.80
N LYS A 126 19.90 -0.60 10.78
CA LYS A 126 18.72 -0.02 11.46
C LYS A 126 17.49 -0.14 10.56
N GLN A 127 16.53 -0.96 10.99
CA GLN A 127 15.25 -1.08 10.31
C GLN A 127 14.44 0.23 10.43
N PRO A 128 13.73 0.63 9.37
CA PRO A 128 12.87 1.81 9.43
C PRO A 128 11.72 1.58 10.41
N GLU A 129 11.41 2.60 11.22
CA GLU A 129 10.29 2.58 12.13
C GLU A 129 9.01 2.99 11.41
N MET A 130 7.92 2.25 11.65
CA MET A 130 6.61 2.56 11.10
C MET A 130 5.65 2.98 12.20
N HIS A 131 4.98 4.10 11.98
CA HIS A 131 3.98 4.64 12.90
C HIS A 131 2.60 4.61 12.23
N LEU A 132 1.66 3.99 12.93
CA LEU A 132 0.24 3.96 12.57
C LEU A 132 -0.52 4.83 13.59
N TYR A 133 -1.24 5.83 13.09
CA TYR A 133 -2.05 6.72 13.93
C TYR A 133 -3.52 6.40 13.73
N THR A 134 -4.20 6.00 14.81
CA THR A 134 -5.62 5.61 14.77
C THR A 134 -6.48 6.57 15.60
N LEU A 135 -7.75 6.73 15.20
CA LEU A 135 -8.72 7.51 15.98
C LEU A 135 -9.47 6.60 16.95
N GLN A 136 -9.16 6.68 18.23
CA GLN A 136 -9.99 6.08 19.27
C GLN A 136 -11.09 7.07 19.65
N THR A 137 -12.30 6.88 19.15
CA THR A 137 -13.49 7.56 19.68
C THR A 137 -13.98 6.80 20.91
N LYS A 138 -14.27 7.52 21.99
CA LYS A 138 -14.92 6.96 23.19
C LYS A 138 -16.35 6.55 22.91
#